data_AF-A0A1C0UZS9-F1
#
_entry.id   AF-A0A1C0UZS9-F1
#
_cell.length_a   1.000
_cell.length_b   1.000
_cell.length_c   1.000
_cell.angle_alpha   90.00
_cell.angle_beta   90.00
_cell.angle_gamma   90.00
#
_symmetry.space_group_name_H-M   'P 1'
#
loop_
_entity.id
_entity.type
_entity.pdbx_description
1 polymer ?
#
loop_
_entity_poly.entity_id
_entity_poly.type
_entity_poly.pdbx_seq_one_letter_code
_entity_poly.pdbx_strand_id
1 'polypeptide(L)'
;MNALSIPTWIVHVSSVIEWIAAIVLIWRYGDLTDNPSWRALSWGMLPALVSAMCACTWHFFDNAPRLEWLVTVQAATTVIGNCTLCAGAWWIWRSRPIDPSGSEKDL
;
A
#
# COMPACT_ATOMS: atom_id res chain seq x y z
N MET A 1 12.94 14.20 -23.51
CA MET A 1 12.22 13.70 -22.31
C MET A 1 13.24 12.95 -21.50
N ASN A 2 13.38 13.25 -20.19
CA ASN A 2 14.48 12.74 -19.38
C ASN A 2 14.14 11.35 -18.84
N ALA A 3 14.98 10.37 -19.17
CA ALA A 3 14.96 9.06 -18.52
C ALA A 3 15.31 9.25 -17.03
N LEU A 4 14.68 8.45 -16.16
CA LEU A 4 15.05 8.42 -14.75
C LEU A 4 16.51 7.95 -14.60
N SER A 5 17.23 8.57 -13.68
CA SER A 5 18.60 8.15 -13.35
C SER A 5 18.60 6.76 -12.71
N ILE A 6 19.74 6.05 -12.79
CA ILE A 6 19.92 4.73 -12.15
C ILE A 6 19.57 4.78 -10.64
N PRO A 7 20.07 5.75 -9.85
CA PRO A 7 19.66 5.88 -8.45
C PRO A 7 18.15 6.01 -8.25
N THR A 8 17.47 6.77 -9.12
CA THR A 8 16.02 6.94 -9.04
C THR A 8 15.28 5.64 -9.33
N TRP A 9 15.74 4.84 -10.29
CA TRP A 9 15.19 3.51 -10.57
C TRP A 9 15.34 2.54 -9.39
N ILE A 10 16.49 2.58 -8.71
CA ILE A 10 16.72 1.74 -7.52
C ILE A 10 15.64 2.01 -6.48
N VAL A 11 15.35 3.28 -6.18
CA VAL A 11 14.31 3.66 -5.21
C VAL A 11 12.92 3.18 -5.64
N HIS A 12 12.55 3.35 -6.91
CA HIS A 12 11.23 2.90 -7.39
C HIS A 12 11.05 1.39 -7.23
N VAL A 13 12.05 0.61 -7.67
CA VAL A 13 11.98 -0.85 -7.63
C VAL A 13 12.06 -1.35 -6.18
N SER A 14 12.94 -0.78 -5.36
CA SER A 14 13.05 -1.17 -3.95
C SER A 14 11.75 -0.89 -3.21
N SER A 15 11.15 0.29 -3.37
CA SER A 15 9.88 0.63 -2.70
C SER A 15 8.72 -0.26 -3.12
N VAL A 16 8.64 -0.68 -4.40
CA VAL A 16 7.63 -1.65 -4.84
C VAL A 16 7.83 -3.01 -4.15
N ILE A 17 9.07 -3.50 -4.09
CA ILE A 17 9.40 -4.78 -3.44
C ILE A 17 9.10 -4.70 -1.94
N GLU A 18 9.54 -3.63 -1.27
CA GLU A 18 9.28 -3.38 0.15
C GLU A 18 7.79 -3.33 0.45
N TRP A 19 6.99 -2.70 -0.41
CA TRP A 19 5.54 -2.63 -0.26
C TRP A 19 4.89 -4.01 -0.41
N ILE A 20 5.32 -4.82 -1.39
CA ILE A 20 4.85 -6.22 -1.54
C ILE A 20 5.20 -7.02 -0.29
N ALA A 21 6.43 -6.90 0.21
CA ALA A 21 6.85 -7.57 1.45
C ALA A 21 5.99 -7.13 2.64
N ALA A 22 5.70 -5.84 2.78
CA ALA A 22 4.84 -5.32 3.84
C ALA A 22 3.41 -5.89 3.77
N ILE A 23 2.81 -5.98 2.57
CA ILE A 23 1.49 -6.60 2.38
C ILE A 23 1.49 -8.05 2.86
N VAL A 24 2.51 -8.83 2.48
CA VAL A 24 2.66 -10.23 2.90
C VAL A 24 2.84 -10.33 4.42
N LEU A 25 3.67 -9.48 5.02
CA LEU A 25 3.90 -9.49 6.46
C LEU A 25 2.63 -9.13 7.25
N ILE A 26 1.88 -8.12 6.81
CA ILE A 26 0.61 -7.74 7.44
C ILE A 26 -0.43 -8.85 7.31
N TRP A 27 -0.51 -9.51 6.15
CA TRP A 27 -1.35 -10.69 5.99
C TRP A 27 -0.99 -11.79 7.01
N ARG A 28 0.29 -12.18 7.05
CA ARG A 28 0.80 -13.22 7.96
C ARG A 28 0.55 -12.85 9.42
N TYR A 29 0.70 -11.59 9.77
CA TYR A 29 0.37 -11.09 11.10
C TYR A 29 -1.12 -11.28 11.44
N GLY A 30 -2.03 -10.97 10.50
CA GLY A 30 -3.45 -11.24 10.65
C GLY A 30 -3.81 -12.74 10.73
N ASP A 31 -3.02 -13.62 10.08
CA ASP A 31 -3.15 -15.07 10.25
C ASP A 31 -2.71 -15.51 11.66
N LEU A 32 -1.56 -15.04 12.12
CA LEU A 32 -0.97 -15.44 13.40
C LEU A 32 -1.75 -14.93 14.63
N THR A 33 -2.38 -13.76 14.51
CA THR A 33 -3.16 -13.13 15.58
C THR A 33 -4.65 -13.47 15.54
N ASP A 34 -5.08 -14.27 14.55
CA ASP A 34 -6.48 -14.54 14.24
C ASP A 34 -7.35 -13.27 14.17
N ASN A 35 -6.76 -12.18 13.66
CA ASN A 35 -7.41 -10.88 13.61
C ASN A 35 -7.74 -10.51 12.16
N PRO A 36 -9.02 -10.58 11.75
CA PRO A 36 -9.43 -10.33 10.37
C PRO A 36 -9.21 -8.87 9.93
N SER A 37 -9.12 -7.91 10.86
CA SER A 37 -8.87 -6.50 10.52
C SER A 37 -7.51 -6.28 9.87
N TRP A 38 -6.48 -7.04 10.27
CA TRP A 38 -5.15 -6.98 9.65
C TRP A 38 -5.13 -7.63 8.26
N ARG A 39 -5.89 -8.71 8.05
CA ARG A 39 -6.08 -9.29 6.71
C ARG A 39 -6.86 -8.36 5.79
N ALA A 40 -7.85 -7.65 6.32
CA ALA A 40 -8.56 -6.61 5.56
C ALA A 40 -7.63 -5.45 5.18
N LEU A 41 -6.73 -5.04 6.08
CA LEU A 41 -5.73 -4.02 5.78
C LEU A 41 -4.78 -4.43 4.64
N SER A 42 -4.29 -5.67 4.62
CA SER A 42 -3.40 -6.12 3.53
C SER A 42 -4.09 -6.11 2.16
N TRP A 43 -5.37 -6.48 2.08
CA TRP A 43 -6.16 -6.27 0.87
C TRP A 43 -6.30 -4.79 0.51
N GLY A 44 -6.54 -3.95 1.51
CA GLY A 44 -6.65 -2.49 1.37
C GLY A 44 -5.37 -1.80 0.90
N MET A 45 -4.21 -2.44 0.98
CA MET A 45 -2.93 -1.92 0.50
C MET A 45 -2.71 -2.11 -1.01
N LEU A 46 -3.46 -3.02 -1.66
CA LEU A 46 -3.26 -3.36 -3.07
C LEU A 46 -3.49 -2.19 -4.05
N PRO A 47 -4.48 -1.30 -3.87
CA PRO A 47 -4.64 -0.16 -4.77
C PRO A 47 -3.40 0.74 -4.83
N ALA A 48 -2.71 0.94 -3.70
CA ALA A 48 -1.45 1.70 -3.67
C ALA A 48 -0.32 0.99 -4.44
N LEU A 49 -0.28 -0.34 -4.41
CA LEU A 49 0.65 -1.12 -5.24
C LEU A 49 0.35 -0.94 -6.73
N VAL A 50 -0.91 -0.99 -7.14
CA VAL A 50 -1.32 -0.74 -8.53
C VAL A 50 -0.89 0.66 -8.97
N SER A 51 -1.06 1.67 -8.11
CA SER A 51 -0.60 3.03 -8.37
C SER A 51 0.91 3.08 -8.64
N ALA A 52 1.72 2.49 -7.77
CA ALA A 52 3.18 2.43 -7.94
C ALA A 52 3.58 1.71 -9.23
N MET A 53 2.91 0.61 -9.58
CA MET A 53 3.15 -0.12 -10.82
C MET A 53 2.79 0.70 -12.07
N CYS A 54 1.71 1.49 -12.05
CA CYS A 54 1.37 2.39 -13.15
C CYS A 54 2.46 3.44 -13.37
N ALA A 55 2.93 4.08 -12.30
CA ALA A 55 4.01 5.07 -12.37
C ALA A 55 5.31 4.46 -12.94
N CYS A 56 5.73 3.30 -12.41
CA CYS A 56 6.92 2.61 -12.89
C CYS A 56 6.80 2.20 -14.36
N THR A 57 5.62 1.73 -14.77
CA THR A 57 5.36 1.36 -16.17
C THR A 57 5.46 2.56 -17.10
N TRP A 58 4.86 3.70 -16.72
CA TRP A 58 4.93 4.90 -17.54
C TRP A 58 6.36 5.42 -17.69
N HIS A 59 7.13 5.41 -16.60
CA HIS A 59 8.55 5.77 -16.62
C HIS A 59 9.43 4.78 -17.40
N PHE A 60 9.12 3.48 -17.34
CA PHE A 60 9.82 2.47 -18.13
C PHE A 60 9.74 2.73 -19.64
N PHE A 61 8.62 3.30 -20.10
CA PHE A 61 8.41 3.71 -21.49
C PHE A 61 8.73 5.18 -21.75
N ASP A 62 9.68 5.75 -21.00
CA ASP A 62 10.17 7.14 -21.16
C ASP A 62 9.06 8.21 -21.16
N ASN A 63 8.00 7.98 -20.38
CA ASN A 63 6.85 8.87 -20.27
C ASN A 63 6.11 9.05 -21.60
N ALA A 64 6.04 8.01 -22.43
CA ALA A 64 5.35 8.06 -23.72
C ALA A 64 3.93 8.64 -23.61
N PRO A 65 3.56 9.66 -24.41
CA PRO A 65 2.23 10.29 -24.34
C PRO A 65 1.06 9.31 -24.55
N ARG A 66 1.26 8.26 -25.37
CA ARG A 66 0.26 7.18 -25.58
C ARG A 66 -0.11 6.44 -24.29
N LEU A 67 0.75 6.49 -23.27
CA LEU A 67 0.56 5.83 -21.98
C LEU A 67 0.18 6.79 -20.85
N GLU A 68 -0.10 8.07 -21.15
CA GLU A 68 -0.47 9.08 -20.15
C GLU A 68 -1.70 8.68 -19.31
N TRP A 69 -2.61 7.87 -19.86
CA TRP A 69 -3.74 7.32 -19.12
C TRP A 69 -3.33 6.52 -17.87
N LEU A 70 -2.10 5.98 -17.82
CA LEU A 70 -1.54 5.33 -16.63
C LEU A 70 -1.44 6.32 -15.46
N VAL A 71 -1.19 7.60 -15.72
CA VAL A 71 -1.14 8.65 -14.69
C VAL A 71 -2.53 8.87 -14.08
N THR A 72 -3.59 8.80 -14.88
CA THR A 72 -4.97 8.88 -14.38
C THR A 72 -5.30 7.67 -13.52
N VAL A 73 -4.92 6.46 -13.95
CA VAL A 73 -5.13 5.23 -13.17
C VAL A 73 -4.30 5.26 -11.88
N GLN A 74 -3.05 5.70 -11.94
CA GLN A 74 -2.19 5.93 -10.78
C GLN A 74 -2.89 6.87 -9.78
N ALA A 75 -3.35 8.04 -10.23
CA ALA A 75 -4.01 9.01 -9.36
C ALA A 75 -5.28 8.44 -8.72
N ALA A 76 -6.13 7.76 -9.51
CA ALA A 76 -7.36 7.15 -9.00
C ALA A 76 -7.05 6.06 -7.95
N THR A 77 -6.10 5.17 -8.23
CA THR A 77 -5.71 4.09 -7.32
C THR A 77 -4.95 4.59 -6.09
N THR A 78 -4.26 5.72 -6.17
CA THR A 78 -3.73 6.44 -5.00
C THR A 78 -4.85 6.93 -4.09
N VAL A 79 -5.89 7.57 -4.64
CA VAL A 79 -7.03 8.03 -3.83
C VAL A 79 -7.72 6.85 -3.17
N ILE A 80 -8.05 5.81 -3.95
CA ILE A 80 -8.66 4.59 -3.44
C ILE A 80 -7.79 3.95 -2.36
N GLY A 81 -6.47 3.82 -2.61
CA GLY A 81 -5.51 3.24 -1.68
C GLY A 81 -5.43 3.99 -0.36
N ASN A 82 -5.40 5.33 -0.38
CA ASN A 82 -5.42 6.12 0.84
C ASN A 82 -6.74 5.95 1.61
N CYS A 83 -7.88 5.90 0.92
CA CYS A 83 -9.16 5.64 1.55
C CYS A 83 -9.24 4.26 2.18
N THR A 84 -8.79 3.20 1.50
CA THR A 84 -8.81 1.83 2.01
C THR A 84 -7.84 1.64 3.19
N LEU A 85 -6.66 2.27 3.14
CA LEU A 85 -5.73 2.29 4.27
C LEU A 85 -6.31 3.01 5.48
N CYS A 86 -6.94 4.17 5.28
CA CYS A 86 -7.62 4.91 6.35
C CYS A 86 -8.74 4.08 6.98
N ALA A 87 -9.59 3.46 6.16
CA ALA A 87 -10.65 2.58 6.64
C ALA A 87 -10.10 1.34 7.37
N GLY A 88 -9.03 0.73 6.86
CA GLY A 88 -8.35 -0.40 7.49
C GLY A 88 -7.74 -0.04 8.85
N ALA A 89 -7.07 1.11 8.95
CA ALA A 89 -6.53 1.62 10.20
C ALA A 89 -7.64 1.90 11.23
N TRP A 90 -8.73 2.52 10.79
CA TRP A 90 -9.91 2.74 11.65
C TRP A 90 -10.51 1.43 12.14
N TRP A 91 -10.60 0.41 11.28
CA TRP A 91 -11.10 -0.91 11.67
C TRP A 91 -10.17 -1.55 12.71
N ILE A 92 -8.85 -1.55 12.51
CA ILE A 92 -7.90 -2.07 13.50
C ILE A 92 -8.10 -1.38 14.85
N TRP A 93 -8.23 -0.06 14.88
CA TRP A 93 -8.50 0.70 16.11
C TRP A 93 -9.82 0.28 16.77
N ARG A 94 -10.89 0.15 15.99
CA ARG A 94 -12.23 -0.25 16.48
C ARG A 94 -12.28 -1.69 16.99
N SER A 95 -11.44 -2.57 16.46
CA SER A 95 -11.35 -3.99 16.83
C SER A 95 -10.40 -4.29 17.99
N ARG A 96 -9.79 -3.28 18.62
CA ARG A 96 -8.95 -3.48 19.80
C ARG A 96 -9.81 -3.97 20.98
N PRO A 97 -9.43 -5.05 21.68
CA PRO A 97 -10.07 -5.43 22.93
C PRO A 97 -9.91 -4.28 23.94
N ILE A 98 -11.03 -3.80 24.51
CA ILE A 98 -11.00 -2.84 25.62
C ILE A 98 -10.85 -3.66 26.90
N ASP A 99 -9.78 -3.44 27.65
CA ASP A 99 -9.64 -4.02 29.00
C ASP A 99 -10.68 -3.35 29.93
N PRO A 100 -11.54 -4.11 30.64
CA PRO A 100 -12.52 -3.54 31.57
C PRO A 100 -11.89 -2.77 32.75
N SER A 101 -10.57 -2.85 32.96
CA SER A 101 -9.84 -2.09 33.98
C SER A 101 -9.29 -0.73 33.51
N GLY A 102 -9.45 -0.36 32.23
CA GLY A 102 -8.99 0.93 31.69
C GLY A 102 -7.47 1.07 31.53
N SER A 103 -6.71 0.01 31.79
CA SER A 103 -5.27 -0.05 31.51
C SER A 103 -5.07 -0.49 30.05
N GLU A 104 -4.58 0.41 29.20
CA GLU A 104 -4.08 0.04 27.87
C GLU A 104 -2.94 -0.96 28.09
N LYS A 105 -3.08 -2.19 27.57
CA LYS A 105 -1.97 -3.15 27.58
C LYS A 105 -0.98 -2.68 26.53
N ASP A 106 0.05 -1.98 27.00
CA ASP A 106 1.27 -1.74 26.23
C ASP A 106 1.80 -3.09 25.75
N LEU A 107 1.91 -3.20 24.43
CA LEU A 107 2.46 -4.35 23.71
C LEU A 107 3.95 -4.54 24.01
#